data_AF-B3TAF2-F1
#
_entry.id   AF-B3TAF2-F1
#
_cell.length_a   1.000
_cell.length_b   1.000
_cell.length_c   1.000
_cell.angle_alpha   90.00
_cell.angle_beta   90.00
_cell.angle_gamma   90.00
#
_symmetry.space_group_name_H-M   'P 1'
#
loop_
_entity.id
_entity.type
_entity.pdbx_description
1 polymer ?
#
loop_
_entity_poly.entity_id
_entity_poly.type
_entity_poly.pdbx_seq_one_letter_code
_entity_poly.pdbx_strand_id
1 'polypeptide(L)' 'MNGINLSGANLSRAELFGAFLNDANLSSANLSGATLHGAEVSGASFSGATFCNTITSEGETERRIARVVD' A
#
# COMPACT_ATOMS: atom_id res chain seq x y z
N MET A 1 5.33 0.88 -13.25
CA MET A 1 6.19 -0.31 -13.15
C MET A 1 5.32 -1.41 -12.58
N ASN A 2 4.67 -2.21 -13.42
CA ASN A 2 3.70 -3.20 -12.94
C ASN A 2 4.44 -4.44 -12.40
N GLY A 3 3.94 -5.04 -11.32
CA GLY A 3 4.48 -6.31 -10.81
C GLY A 3 5.78 -6.22 -10.01
N ILE A 4 6.09 -5.07 -9.41
CA ILE A 4 7.26 -4.93 -8.53
C ILE A 4 7.09 -5.77 -7.27
N ASN A 5 8.16 -6.47 -6.87
CA ASN A 5 8.21 -7.18 -5.59
C ASN A 5 8.80 -6.29 -4.48
N LEU A 6 7.95 -5.87 -3.55
CA LEU A 6 8.26 -5.12 -2.34
C LEU A 6 7.91 -5.92 -1.08
N SER A 7 7.84 -7.25 -1.18
CA SER A 7 7.48 -8.10 -0.05
C SER A 7 8.46 -7.89 1.12
N GLY A 8 7.95 -7.62 2.31
CA GLY A 8 8.76 -7.38 3.51
C GLY A 8 9.51 -6.05 3.53
N ALA A 9 9.30 -5.18 2.53
CA ALA A 9 9.98 -3.90 2.47
C ALA A 9 9.58 -2.98 3.64
N ASN A 10 10.55 -2.23 4.16
CA ASN A 10 10.26 -1.14 5.08
C ASN A 10 9.96 0.14 4.27
N LEU A 11 8.68 0.47 4.16
CA LEU A 11 8.16 1.66 3.49
C LEU A 11 7.53 2.64 4.52
N SER A 12 7.94 2.54 5.78
CA SER A 12 7.40 3.42 6.82
C SER A 12 7.69 4.89 6.49
N ARG A 13 6.65 5.73 6.60
CA ARG A 13 6.68 7.15 6.26
C ARG A 13 7.07 7.45 4.80
N ALA A 14 6.98 6.48 3.90
CA ALA A 14 7.24 6.70 2.49
C ALA A 14 6.18 7.62 1.86
N GLU A 15 6.63 8.54 1.00
CA GLU A 15 5.77 9.37 0.18
C GLU A 15 5.45 8.60 -1.12
N LEU A 16 4.30 7.93 -1.15
CA LEU A 16 3.82 7.13 -2.28
C LEU A 16 2.60 7.77 -2.95
N PHE A 17 2.42 9.09 -2.79
CA PHE A 17 1.33 9.84 -3.43
C PHE A 17 1.40 9.68 -4.95
N GLY A 18 0.31 9.24 -5.57
CA GLY A 18 0.25 9.01 -7.02
C GLY A 18 1.12 7.85 -7.54
N ALA A 19 1.65 6.99 -6.67
CA ALA A 19 2.52 5.90 -7.10
C ALA A 19 1.75 4.83 -7.89
N PHE A 20 2.36 4.33 -8.97
CA PHE A 20 1.85 3.19 -9.74
C PHE A 20 2.33 1.87 -9.13
N LEU A 21 1.50 1.27 -8.27
CA LEU A 21 1.75 0.01 -7.56
C LEU A 21 0.82 -1.12 -8.06
N ASN A 22 0.30 -1.00 -9.27
CA ASN A 22 -0.53 -2.04 -9.87
C ASN A 22 0.23 -3.37 -9.95
N ASP A 23 -0.43 -4.44 -9.52
CA ASP A 23 0.08 -5.81 -9.41
C ASP A 23 1.32 -5.95 -8.50
N ALA A 24 1.65 -4.94 -7.69
CA ALA A 24 2.80 -5.01 -6.80
C ALA A 24 2.58 -6.02 -5.66
N ASN A 25 3.65 -6.74 -5.30
CA ASN A 25 3.65 -7.56 -4.10
C ASN A 25 4.16 -6.73 -2.91
N LEU A 26 3.26 -6.27 -2.06
CA LEU A 26 3.53 -5.55 -0.81
C LEU A 26 3.27 -6.42 0.42
N SER A 27 3.24 -7.75 0.24
CA SER A 27 2.99 -8.68 1.35
C SER A 27 4.04 -8.51 2.44
N SER A 28 3.60 -8.44 3.70
CA SER A 28 4.44 -8.20 4.88
C SER A 28 5.22 -6.87 4.88
N ALA A 29 4.93 -5.95 3.98
CA ALA A 29 5.58 -4.63 3.97
C ALA A 29 5.13 -3.77 5.15
N ASN A 30 6.03 -2.94 5.67
CA ASN A 30 5.68 -1.94 6.68
C ASN A 30 5.34 -0.61 5.98
N LEU A 31 4.06 -0.24 5.96
CA LEU A 31 3.54 1.01 5.39
C LEU A 31 3.14 2.02 6.47
N SER A 32 3.62 1.84 7.71
CA SER A 32 3.23 2.70 8.84
C SER A 32 3.60 4.15 8.57
N GLY A 33 2.63 5.06 8.65
CA GLY A 33 2.83 6.47 8.36
C GLY A 33 3.05 6.82 6.89
N ALA A 34 2.98 5.86 5.96
CA ALA A 34 3.14 6.14 4.54
C ALA A 34 1.95 6.95 3.98
N THR A 35 2.20 7.75 2.95
CA THR A 35 1.14 8.49 2.25
C THR A 35 0.84 7.80 0.93
N LEU A 36 -0.35 7.22 0.80
CA LEU A 36 -0.81 6.45 -0.37
C LEU A 36 -1.94 7.14 -1.14
N HIS A 37 -2.23 8.41 -0.85
CA HIS A 37 -3.27 9.15 -1.54
C HIS A 37 -3.01 9.17 -3.07
N GLY A 38 -4.02 8.79 -3.86
CA GLY A 38 -3.90 8.71 -5.32
C GLY A 38 -3.01 7.57 -5.85
N ALA A 39 -2.46 6.70 -5.01
CA ALA A 39 -1.68 5.55 -5.47
C ALA A 39 -2.59 4.55 -6.19
N GLU A 40 -2.16 4.06 -7.35
CA GLU A 40 -2.85 3.00 -8.08
C GLU A 40 -2.40 1.64 -7.54
N VAL A 41 -3.33 0.87 -6.97
CA VAL A 41 -3.05 -0.40 -6.29
C VAL A 41 -3.90 -1.55 -6.84
N SER A 42 -4.31 -1.47 -8.11
CA SER A 42 -5.08 -2.53 -8.78
C SER A 42 -4.27 -3.80 -8.85
N GLY A 43 -4.81 -4.91 -8.34
CA GLY A 43 -4.11 -6.20 -8.29
C GLY A 43 -2.99 -6.31 -7.24
N ALA A 44 -2.70 -5.26 -6.47
CA ALA A 44 -1.63 -5.31 -5.47
C ALA A 44 -1.97 -6.25 -4.30
N SER A 45 -0.98 -7.02 -3.84
CA SER A 45 -1.10 -7.87 -2.65
C SER A 45 -0.58 -7.15 -1.42
N PHE A 46 -1.40 -7.07 -0.38
CA PHE A 46 -1.07 -6.46 0.91
C PHE A 46 -1.09 -7.46 2.07
N SER A 47 -1.05 -8.76 1.78
CA SER A 47 -1.18 -9.81 2.81
C SER A 47 -0.15 -9.62 3.93
N GLY A 48 -0.61 -9.44 5.17
CA GLY A 48 0.25 -9.23 6.34
C GLY A 48 1.01 -7.89 6.37
N ALA A 49 0.68 -6.94 5.49
CA ALA A 49 1.27 -5.60 5.55
C ALA A 49 0.75 -4.81 6.77
N THR A 50 1.56 -3.88 7.27
CA THR A 50 1.21 -3.03 8.42
C THR A 50 0.85 -1.61 7.97
N PHE A 51 -0.29 -1.09 8.41
CA PHE A 51 -0.85 0.21 7.97
C PHE A 51 -1.05 1.23 9.11
N CYS A 52 -0.31 1.11 10.20
CA CYS A 52 -0.50 1.99 11.35
C CYS A 52 -0.26 3.46 10.96
N ASN A 53 -1.27 4.31 11.16
CA ASN A 53 -1.19 5.75 10.86
C ASN A 53 -0.88 6.05 9.37
N THR A 54 -1.15 5.13 8.46
CA THR A 54 -1.02 5.34 7.01
C THR A 54 -2.06 6.36 6.55
N ILE A 55 -1.66 7.30 5.70
CA ILE A 55 -2.53 8.34 5.16
C ILE A 55 -3.05 7.88 3.80
N THR A 56 -4.33 7.55 3.77
CA THR A 56 -5.09 7.28 2.55
C THR A 56 -6.22 8.29 2.46
N SER A 57 -6.39 8.97 1.34
CA SER A 57 -7.60 9.76 1.09
C SER A 57 -8.44 9.04 0.04
N GLU A 58 -9.74 8.89 0.34
CA GLU A 58 -10.86 8.32 -0.42
C GLU A 58 -10.53 7.62 -1.76
N GLY A 59 -10.94 6.35 -1.88
CA GLY A 59 -10.88 5.63 -3.15
C GLY A 59 -10.67 4.13 -3.02
N GLU A 60 -10.15 3.51 -4.08
CA GLU A 60 -9.90 2.07 -4.14
C GLU A 60 -8.80 1.62 -3.17
N THR A 61 -7.80 2.48 -2.93
CA THR A 61 -6.68 2.24 -2.01
C THR A 61 -7.15 2.09 -0.57
N GLU A 62 -8.01 3.00 -0.10
CA GLU A 62 -8.63 2.91 1.23
C GLU A 62 -9.48 1.64 1.35
N ARG A 63 -10.36 1.36 0.38
CA ARG A 63 -11.21 0.16 0.38
C ARG A 63 -10.40 -1.13 0.45
N ARG A 64 -9.25 -1.18 -0.22
CA ARG A 64 -8.40 -2.38 -0.24
C ARG A 64 -7.66 -2.58 1.08
N ILE A 65 -7.17 -1.49 1.67
CA ILE A 65 -6.45 -1.52 2.95
C ILE A 65 -7.41 -1.80 4.10
N ALA A 66 -8.61 -1.20 4.09
CA ALA A 66 -9.67 -1.46 5.08
C ALA A 66 -9.97 -2.96 5.20
N ARG A 67 -10.06 -3.68 4.07
CA ARG A 67 -10.28 -5.14 4.04
C ARG A 67 -9.13 -5.98 4.60
N VAL A 68 -7.94 -5.40 4.77
CA VAL A 68 -6.76 -6.09 5.30
C VAL A 68 -6.66 -5.89 6.83
N VAL A 69 -7.32 -4.87 7.37
CA VAL A 69 -7.32 -4.56 8.81
C VAL A 69 -8.56 -5.07 9.55
N ASP A 70 -9.48 -5.74 8.84
CA ASP A 70 -10.64 -6.48 9.39
C ASP A 70 -10.26 -7.92 9.81
#